data_AF-A0A2E2IPC0-F1
#
_entry.id   AF-A0A2E2IPC0-F1
#
_cell.length_a   1.000
_cell.length_b   1.000
_cell.length_c   1.000
_cell.angle_alpha   90.00
_cell.angle_beta   90.00
_cell.angle_gamma   90.00
#
_symmetry.space_group_name_H-M   'P 1'
#
loop_
_entity.id
_entity.type
_entity.pdbx_description
1 polymer ?
#
loop_
_entity_poly.entity_id
_entity_poly.type
_entity_poly.pdbx_seq_one_letter_code
_entity_poly.pdbx_strand_id
1 'polypeptide(L)'
;MNKIKLSKILSISLSVTAAGGVLAADLTDLTGGDPFFYTSDQLITEDNKQKALLGIGRPDKTHSQIPHLPVYLGYMSTNSTYRFVNVVEQVFTMIGEGKHGLWRIQENGTVRFYLKRDGEGLAKNADILAAENYQHIEDNYSHYLPDESWSGYKYPDQKFNEDGKLNYVDLPINHPIFDNQYDQHEPIDLANWYCTMSGNDYPYAKKALDFAFSQPGANQIGPLGKRAGLDVKENYAKVLRLNHFPDARSWVNVGQQGKDSFHVDWKAVDAAKTHGEFYLVERTFFNKPYIFLTAVYDNQDNADHRYVRPAGPYYESLGDNTNDLKNTVTKAPRFHLENGEIGKAIGLPIYGVHHPDRAAYDSGGACPLKGGDWGRYPDPSGGSSWPTTYEEVTPLCDALLVDIKFYSNLDGRDWTNPHKYLANSGMGTEKVTYKMQPGHYGIFSDPYNTSRGIENTESQDLPAELTVTFPTAEPPVGFVKPAVSNVVKGMVPSEFSTCRPVLQASLVEKVNNK
;
A
#
# COMPACT_ATOMS: atom_id res chain seq x y z
N MET A 1 -61.64 -40.05 47.43
CA MET A 1 -60.33 -39.78 48.07
C MET A 1 -59.23 -40.12 47.09
N ASN A 2 -58.18 -39.29 47.03
CA ASN A 2 -57.08 -39.28 46.03
C ASN A 2 -57.49 -38.81 44.62
N LYS A 3 -56.71 -38.07 43.83
CA LYS A 3 -55.51 -37.23 43.97
C LYS A 3 -55.35 -36.52 42.59
N ILE A 4 -54.97 -35.24 42.61
CA ILE A 4 -53.96 -34.60 41.72
C ILE A 4 -54.33 -34.27 40.24
N LYS A 5 -54.39 -32.93 40.03
CA LYS A 5 -53.82 -32.06 38.99
C LYS A 5 -53.82 -32.48 37.50
N LEU A 6 -54.45 -31.63 36.69
CA LEU A 6 -53.86 -31.19 35.42
C LEU A 6 -54.15 -29.69 35.24
N SER A 7 -53.11 -28.88 35.46
CA SER A 7 -53.10 -27.43 35.27
C SER A 7 -53.05 -27.10 33.77
N LYS A 8 -54.04 -26.35 33.28
CA LYS A 8 -54.03 -25.72 31.95
C LYS A 8 -53.02 -24.57 31.96
N ILE A 9 -51.91 -24.77 31.25
CA ILE A 9 -50.99 -23.70 30.85
C ILE A 9 -51.60 -23.03 29.62
N LEU A 10 -51.88 -21.74 29.75
CA LEU A 10 -52.35 -20.88 28.68
C LEU A 10 -51.17 -20.51 27.78
N SER A 11 -51.26 -20.88 26.52
CA SER A 11 -50.27 -20.64 25.47
C SER A 11 -50.07 -19.14 25.24
N ILE A 12 -48.94 -18.60 25.71
CA ILE A 12 -48.43 -17.32 25.24
C ILE A 12 -47.63 -17.60 23.98
N SER A 13 -48.20 -17.28 22.83
CA SER A 13 -47.54 -17.23 21.55
C SER A 13 -46.50 -16.11 21.57
N LEU A 14 -45.28 -16.40 22.05
CA LEU A 14 -44.13 -15.55 21.75
C LEU A 14 -43.88 -15.68 20.25
N SER A 15 -44.36 -14.69 19.52
CA SER A 15 -43.87 -14.41 18.17
C SER A 15 -42.41 -14.01 18.34
N VAL A 16 -41.49 -14.96 18.11
CA VAL A 16 -40.08 -14.65 17.90
C VAL A 16 -40.04 -13.90 16.58
N THR A 17 -40.22 -12.59 16.64
CA THR A 17 -39.62 -11.70 15.65
C THR A 17 -38.12 -11.89 15.80
N ALA A 18 -37.58 -12.81 15.00
CA ALA A 18 -36.18 -12.75 14.60
C ALA A 18 -36.01 -11.45 13.79
N ALA A 19 -36.02 -10.32 14.48
CA ALA A 19 -35.30 -9.14 14.05
C ALA A 19 -33.82 -9.50 14.22
N GLY A 20 -33.32 -10.38 13.34
CA GLY A 20 -31.92 -10.44 13.03
C GLY A 20 -31.61 -9.10 12.39
N GLY A 21 -31.30 -8.11 13.23
CA GLY A 21 -30.51 -6.98 12.79
C GLY A 21 -29.27 -7.59 12.18
N VAL A 22 -29.18 -7.54 10.86
CA VAL A 22 -27.91 -7.73 10.17
C VAL A 22 -27.04 -6.62 10.74
N LEU A 23 -26.25 -6.94 11.78
CA LEU A 23 -25.12 -6.12 12.15
C LEU A 23 -24.37 -5.92 10.85
N ALA A 24 -24.32 -4.68 10.37
CA ALA A 24 -23.62 -4.34 9.16
C ALA A 24 -22.23 -4.98 9.26
N ALA A 25 -21.91 -5.90 8.35
CA ALA A 25 -20.66 -6.62 8.40
C ALA A 25 -19.52 -5.59 8.48
N ASP A 26 -18.63 -5.71 9.48
CA ASP A 26 -17.46 -4.84 9.59
C ASP A 26 -16.55 -5.13 8.39
N LEU A 27 -16.68 -4.30 7.35
CA LEU A 27 -15.92 -4.44 6.11
C LEU A 27 -14.42 -4.22 6.33
N THR A 28 -14.04 -3.58 7.45
CA THR A 28 -12.65 -3.29 7.78
C THR A 28 -11.95 -4.44 8.48
N ASP A 29 -12.70 -5.44 8.96
CA ASP A 29 -12.17 -6.56 9.72
C ASP A 29 -12.60 -7.91 9.19
N LEU A 30 -11.75 -8.48 8.33
CA LEU A 30 -11.97 -9.84 7.81
C LEU A 30 -11.45 -10.93 8.77
N THR A 31 -10.90 -10.57 9.92
CA THR A 31 -10.47 -11.51 10.99
C THR A 31 -11.55 -11.71 12.06
N GLY A 32 -12.67 -10.99 11.96
CA GLY A 32 -13.78 -11.13 12.91
C GLY A 32 -13.49 -10.52 14.29
N GLY A 33 -12.60 -9.54 14.38
CA GLY A 33 -12.24 -8.86 15.63
C GLY A 33 -11.01 -9.41 16.32
N ASP A 34 -10.47 -10.55 15.88
CA ASP A 34 -9.36 -11.24 16.54
C ASP A 34 -8.20 -11.52 15.58
N PRO A 35 -7.17 -10.65 15.52
CA PRO A 35 -6.00 -10.87 14.69
C PRO A 35 -5.10 -12.01 15.21
N PHE A 36 -5.41 -12.61 16.35
CA PHE A 36 -4.68 -13.75 16.91
C PHE A 36 -5.45 -15.07 16.78
N PHE A 37 -6.56 -15.11 16.03
CA PHE A 37 -7.56 -16.19 16.00
C PHE A 37 -7.02 -17.63 16.01
N TYR A 38 -5.80 -17.86 15.51
CA TYR A 38 -5.09 -19.15 15.52
C TYR A 38 -4.74 -19.69 16.93
N THR A 39 -4.97 -18.90 17.98
CA THR A 39 -4.93 -19.34 19.39
C THR A 39 -6.27 -19.21 20.12
N SER A 40 -7.36 -18.87 19.41
CA SER A 40 -8.66 -18.58 20.04
C SER A 40 -9.34 -19.79 20.69
N ASP A 41 -8.99 -20.99 20.24
CA ASP A 41 -9.47 -22.27 20.76
C ASP A 41 -8.61 -22.80 21.93
N GLN A 42 -7.54 -22.09 22.28
CA GLN A 42 -6.60 -22.51 23.32
C GLN A 42 -6.87 -21.78 24.64
N LEU A 43 -6.92 -22.55 25.72
CA LEU A 43 -7.05 -22.04 27.08
C LEU A 43 -6.16 -22.84 28.04
N ILE A 44 -5.17 -22.17 28.61
CA ILE A 44 -4.33 -22.73 29.66
C ILE A 44 -5.05 -22.56 31.00
N THR A 45 -5.44 -23.68 31.59
CA THR A 45 -6.14 -23.75 32.88
C THR A 45 -5.16 -23.80 34.06
N GLU A 46 -5.67 -23.59 35.26
CA GLU A 46 -4.89 -23.64 36.50
C GLU A 46 -4.27 -25.02 36.80
N ASP A 47 -4.86 -26.10 36.32
CA ASP A 47 -4.33 -27.46 36.46
C ASP A 47 -3.36 -27.85 35.33
N ASN A 48 -3.25 -27.03 34.29
CA ASN A 48 -2.35 -27.30 33.16
C ASN A 48 -0.88 -27.09 33.58
N LYS A 49 -0.04 -28.11 33.35
CA LYS A 49 1.40 -28.09 33.65
C LYS A 49 2.17 -27.00 32.89
N GLN A 50 1.67 -26.55 31.75
CA GLN A 50 2.28 -25.52 30.92
C GLN A 50 2.02 -24.09 31.44
N LYS A 51 1.17 -23.90 32.47
CA LYS A 51 0.85 -22.58 33.02
C LYS A 51 2.07 -21.80 33.50
N ALA A 52 3.11 -22.51 33.98
CA ALA A 52 4.36 -21.90 34.40
C ALA A 52 5.15 -21.27 33.24
N LEU A 53 4.89 -21.71 32.00
CA LEU A 53 5.57 -21.22 30.79
C LEU A 53 4.73 -20.19 30.02
N LEU A 54 3.42 -20.45 29.90
CA LEU A 54 2.52 -19.71 29.02
C LEU A 54 1.53 -18.79 29.77
N GLY A 55 1.51 -18.84 31.10
CA GLY A 55 0.48 -18.15 31.90
C GLY A 55 -0.87 -18.88 31.87
N ILE A 56 -1.86 -18.31 32.53
CA ILE A 56 -3.25 -18.80 32.55
C ILE A 56 -4.06 -17.97 31.55
N GLY A 57 -4.96 -18.63 30.84
CA GLY A 57 -5.77 -18.00 29.80
C GLY A 57 -5.28 -18.37 28.40
N ARG A 58 -5.57 -17.50 27.44
CA ARG A 58 -5.13 -17.67 26.06
C ARG A 58 -3.62 -17.45 25.97
N PRO A 59 -2.85 -18.38 25.37
CA PRO A 59 -1.42 -18.17 25.20
C PRO A 59 -1.16 -16.99 24.24
N ASP A 60 -0.26 -16.10 24.64
CA ASP A 60 0.13 -14.90 23.89
C ASP A 60 1.61 -14.92 23.46
N LYS A 61 2.30 -16.02 23.70
CA LYS A 61 3.73 -16.22 23.43
C LYS A 61 4.09 -17.69 23.28
N THR A 62 5.26 -17.95 22.69
CA THR A 62 5.86 -19.28 22.58
C THR A 62 6.54 -19.72 23.89
N HIS A 63 6.98 -20.99 23.98
CA HIS A 63 7.79 -21.48 25.10
C HIS A 63 9.11 -20.72 25.28
N SER A 64 9.67 -20.18 24.18
CA SER A 64 10.84 -19.31 24.18
C SER A 64 10.54 -17.87 24.64
N GLN A 65 9.32 -17.60 25.15
CA GLN A 65 8.84 -16.29 25.57
C GLN A 65 8.75 -15.26 24.42
N ILE A 66 8.79 -15.71 23.17
CA ILE A 66 8.61 -14.86 22.00
C ILE A 66 7.11 -14.57 21.81
N PRO A 67 6.66 -13.31 21.77
CA PRO A 67 5.25 -12.95 21.61
C PRO A 67 4.65 -13.47 20.30
N HIS A 68 3.37 -13.80 20.34
CA HIS A 68 2.57 -14.02 19.13
C HIS A 68 2.37 -12.68 18.39
N LEU A 69 2.40 -12.74 17.06
CA LEU A 69 2.24 -11.59 16.19
C LEU A 69 0.91 -11.67 15.42
N PRO A 70 0.30 -10.52 15.08
CA PRO A 70 -1.04 -10.50 14.54
C PRO A 70 -1.09 -10.97 13.08
N VAL A 71 -2.28 -11.41 12.66
CA VAL A 71 -2.64 -11.66 11.28
C VAL A 71 -3.74 -10.68 10.87
N TYR A 72 -3.57 -10.03 9.73
CA TYR A 72 -4.60 -9.20 9.10
C TYR A 72 -4.83 -9.65 7.66
N LEU A 73 -6.08 -9.66 7.22
CA LEU A 73 -6.48 -10.04 5.87
C LEU A 73 -7.30 -8.91 5.26
N GLY A 74 -7.13 -8.70 3.97
CA GLY A 74 -7.87 -7.68 3.24
C GLY A 74 -7.80 -7.88 1.72
N TYR A 75 -8.52 -7.02 1.01
CA TYR A 75 -8.39 -6.92 -0.43
C TYR A 75 -8.71 -5.51 -0.90
N MET A 76 -8.23 -5.19 -2.09
CA MET A 76 -8.61 -3.98 -2.83
C MET A 76 -9.16 -4.39 -4.19
N SER A 77 -10.06 -3.59 -4.72
CA SER A 77 -10.63 -3.83 -6.05
C SER A 77 -10.92 -2.54 -6.79
N THR A 78 -10.69 -2.58 -8.09
CA THR A 78 -11.06 -1.56 -9.08
C THR A 78 -11.59 -2.28 -10.30
N ASN A 79 -12.76 -1.88 -10.80
CA ASN A 79 -13.42 -2.49 -11.98
C ASN A 79 -13.48 -4.02 -11.92
N SER A 80 -13.91 -4.58 -10.78
CA SER A 80 -14.04 -6.03 -10.58
C SER A 80 -12.73 -6.84 -10.62
N THR A 81 -11.56 -6.19 -10.68
CA THR A 81 -10.26 -6.85 -10.55
C THR A 81 -9.79 -6.76 -9.10
N TYR A 82 -9.48 -7.90 -8.50
CA TYR A 82 -9.17 -8.03 -7.07
C TYR A 82 -7.67 -8.23 -6.83
N ARG A 83 -7.14 -7.57 -5.80
CA ARG A 83 -5.79 -7.76 -5.29
C ARG A 83 -5.89 -8.04 -3.79
N PHE A 84 -5.44 -9.21 -3.39
CA PHE A 84 -5.53 -9.68 -2.02
C PHE A 84 -4.30 -9.23 -1.26
N VAL A 85 -4.52 -8.68 -0.07
CA VAL A 85 -3.46 -8.27 0.84
C VAL A 85 -3.57 -9.04 2.14
N ASN A 86 -2.44 -9.41 2.70
CA ASN A 86 -2.38 -9.91 4.06
C ASN A 86 -1.14 -9.39 4.76
N VAL A 87 -1.25 -9.34 6.08
CA VAL A 87 -0.11 -9.26 6.97
C VAL A 87 -0.15 -10.51 7.81
N VAL A 88 0.91 -11.32 7.73
CA VAL A 88 1.12 -12.45 8.63
C VAL A 88 2.34 -12.13 9.45
N GLU A 89 2.12 -11.90 10.74
CA GLU A 89 3.12 -11.45 11.70
C GLU A 89 3.72 -10.07 11.38
N GLN A 90 4.84 -10.04 10.64
CA GLN A 90 5.56 -8.85 10.19
C GLN A 90 5.90 -8.92 8.69
N VAL A 91 5.18 -9.75 7.94
CA VAL A 91 5.33 -9.84 6.49
C VAL A 91 4.03 -9.44 5.82
N PHE A 92 4.08 -8.35 5.06
CA PHE A 92 3.01 -7.97 4.15
C PHE A 92 3.16 -8.75 2.84
N THR A 93 2.07 -9.26 2.27
CA THR A 93 2.04 -9.71 0.88
C THR A 93 0.84 -9.15 0.12
N MET A 94 1.03 -8.96 -1.18
CA MET A 94 -0.01 -8.55 -2.11
C MET A 94 0.03 -9.43 -3.35
N ILE A 95 -1.08 -10.11 -3.63
CA ILE A 95 -1.23 -11.03 -4.76
C ILE A 95 -2.46 -10.62 -5.57
N GLY A 96 -2.30 -10.44 -6.87
CA GLY A 96 -3.34 -9.93 -7.76
C GLY A 96 -3.22 -10.49 -9.18
N GLU A 97 -3.48 -9.65 -10.17
CA GLU A 97 -3.36 -10.06 -11.57
C GLU A 97 -1.90 -10.23 -12.02
N GLY A 98 -1.69 -11.13 -12.98
CA GLY A 98 -0.49 -11.10 -13.80
C GLY A 98 -0.58 -9.96 -14.79
N LYS A 99 0.54 -9.26 -15.05
CA LYS A 99 0.62 -8.17 -16.03
C LYS A 99 -0.43 -7.06 -15.79
N HIS A 100 -0.32 -6.37 -14.67
CA HIS A 100 -1.10 -5.19 -14.34
C HIS A 100 -0.56 -3.93 -15.02
N GLY A 101 -1.42 -3.19 -15.70
CA GLY A 101 -1.09 -1.96 -16.42
C GLY A 101 -0.78 -0.77 -15.55
N LEU A 102 0.32 -0.06 -15.85
CA LEU A 102 0.71 1.17 -15.20
C LEU A 102 0.74 2.34 -16.17
N TRP A 103 0.43 3.54 -15.67
CA TRP A 103 0.45 4.78 -16.42
C TRP A 103 1.64 5.63 -15.99
N ARG A 104 2.38 6.16 -16.96
CA ARG A 104 3.50 7.06 -16.67
C ARG A 104 3.01 8.42 -16.21
N ILE A 105 3.60 8.95 -15.16
CA ILE A 105 3.48 10.34 -14.74
C ILE A 105 4.81 10.89 -14.30
N GLN A 106 4.84 12.18 -14.01
CA GLN A 106 5.99 12.80 -13.37
C GLN A 106 5.55 13.95 -12.49
N GLU A 107 5.93 13.89 -11.22
CA GLU A 107 5.68 14.99 -10.28
C GLU A 107 6.43 16.25 -10.73
N ASN A 108 5.82 17.40 -10.47
CA ASN A 108 6.34 18.72 -10.83
C ASN A 108 7.08 19.41 -9.68
N GLY A 109 7.32 18.68 -8.58
CA GLY A 109 8.00 19.18 -7.38
C GLY A 109 7.21 20.21 -6.57
N THR A 110 5.88 20.28 -6.76
CA THR A 110 4.99 21.12 -5.97
C THR A 110 4.01 20.31 -5.13
N VAL A 111 3.44 20.96 -4.13
CA VAL A 111 2.29 20.52 -3.36
C VAL A 111 1.15 21.50 -3.61
N ARG A 112 -0.01 20.99 -4.02
CA ARG A 112 -1.21 21.83 -4.18
C ARG A 112 -1.88 22.05 -2.83
N PHE A 113 -2.03 23.31 -2.46
CA PHE A 113 -2.77 23.78 -1.30
C PHE A 113 -4.12 24.34 -1.75
N TYR A 114 -5.22 23.75 -1.28
CA TYR A 114 -6.59 24.14 -1.60
C TYR A 114 -7.14 25.14 -0.58
N LEU A 115 -7.93 26.10 -1.04
CA LEU A 115 -8.61 27.08 -0.19
C LEU A 115 -9.62 26.36 0.71
N LYS A 116 -9.50 26.57 2.03
CA LYS A 116 -10.45 26.10 3.04
C LYS A 116 -11.81 26.76 2.80
N ARG A 117 -12.91 26.06 3.05
CA ARG A 117 -14.30 26.54 2.82
C ARG A 117 -14.57 27.96 3.33
N ASP A 118 -14.03 28.29 4.49
CA ASP A 118 -14.27 29.57 5.19
C ASP A 118 -13.01 30.48 5.17
N GLY A 119 -12.02 30.16 4.33
CA GLY A 119 -10.77 30.92 4.20
C GLY A 119 -10.86 32.08 3.20
N GLU A 120 -10.02 33.10 3.40
CA GLU A 120 -9.82 34.18 2.44
C GLU A 120 -8.78 33.77 1.39
N GLY A 121 -9.11 33.95 0.11
CA GLY A 121 -8.21 33.60 -0.98
C GLY A 121 -7.23 34.73 -1.36
N LEU A 122 -6.02 34.33 -1.78
CA LEU A 122 -5.02 35.22 -2.36
C LEU A 122 -5.51 35.85 -3.67
N ALA A 123 -5.03 37.05 -3.97
CA ALA A 123 -5.30 37.71 -5.24
C ALA A 123 -4.72 36.92 -6.42
N LYS A 124 -5.33 37.07 -7.61
CA LYS A 124 -4.96 36.33 -8.83
C LYS A 124 -3.47 36.35 -9.19
N ASN A 125 -2.77 37.44 -8.89
CA ASN A 125 -1.35 37.64 -9.20
C ASN A 125 -0.48 37.71 -7.93
N ALA A 126 -0.97 37.20 -6.80
CA ALA A 126 -0.17 37.15 -5.58
C ALA A 126 1.09 36.30 -5.83
N ASP A 127 2.24 36.82 -5.39
CA ASP A 127 3.48 36.05 -5.40
C ASP A 127 3.45 35.07 -4.22
N ILE A 128 3.26 33.80 -4.54
CA ILE A 128 3.21 32.74 -3.53
C ILE A 128 4.52 32.61 -2.75
N LEU A 129 5.65 33.08 -3.31
CA LEU A 129 6.96 33.04 -2.66
C LEU A 129 7.24 34.27 -1.80
N ALA A 130 6.39 35.29 -1.82
CA ALA A 130 6.60 36.51 -1.04
C ALA A 130 6.26 36.27 0.45
N ALA A 131 7.16 36.68 1.34
CA ALA A 131 7.09 36.38 2.78
C ALA A 131 5.81 36.92 3.44
N GLU A 132 5.26 38.04 2.96
CA GLU A 132 4.01 38.60 3.42
C GLU A 132 2.79 37.69 3.20
N ASN A 133 2.87 36.72 2.28
CA ASN A 133 1.78 35.80 1.96
C ASN A 133 1.85 34.48 2.76
N TYR A 134 2.94 34.17 3.45
CA TYR A 134 3.13 32.86 4.09
C TYR A 134 2.07 32.57 5.16
N GLN A 135 1.89 33.50 6.12
CA GLN A 135 0.88 33.35 7.16
C GLN A 135 -0.53 33.23 6.58
N HIS A 136 -0.82 34.01 5.54
CA HIS A 136 -2.11 33.94 4.87
C HIS A 136 -2.35 32.57 4.20
N ILE A 137 -1.32 31.98 3.60
CA ILE A 137 -1.40 30.63 3.02
C ILE A 137 -1.64 29.58 4.11
N GLU A 138 -0.88 29.61 5.21
CA GLU A 138 -1.04 28.68 6.33
C GLU A 138 -2.45 28.73 6.95
N ASP A 139 -2.95 29.96 7.15
CA ASP A 139 -4.25 30.19 7.78
C ASP A 139 -5.41 29.76 6.87
N ASN A 140 -5.32 29.99 5.56
CA ASN A 140 -6.47 29.86 4.65
C ASN A 140 -6.42 28.67 3.70
N TYR A 141 -5.27 28.02 3.52
CA TYR A 141 -5.12 26.90 2.59
C TYR A 141 -4.60 25.62 3.27
N SER A 142 -4.85 24.47 2.65
CA SER A 142 -4.31 23.18 3.09
C SER A 142 -4.15 22.21 1.93
N HIS A 143 -3.13 21.36 1.96
CA HIS A 143 -2.94 20.29 0.97
C HIS A 143 -3.97 19.16 1.11
N TYR A 144 -4.62 19.04 2.27
CA TYR A 144 -5.66 18.05 2.54
C TYR A 144 -6.77 18.65 3.41
N LEU A 145 -8.02 18.48 3.00
CA LEU A 145 -9.21 19.06 3.63
C LEU A 145 -10.20 17.95 4.04
N PRO A 146 -9.88 17.08 5.00
CA PRO A 146 -10.66 15.87 5.29
C PRO A 146 -12.14 16.16 5.60
N ASP A 147 -12.42 17.26 6.29
CA ASP A 147 -13.78 17.66 6.69
C ASP A 147 -14.63 18.15 5.50
N GLU A 148 -14.00 18.52 4.39
CA GLU A 148 -14.68 18.93 3.15
C GLU A 148 -14.93 17.77 2.19
N SER A 149 -14.36 16.58 2.45
CA SER A 149 -14.54 15.39 1.60
C SER A 149 -14.22 15.72 0.12
N TRP A 150 -14.97 15.19 -0.84
CA TRP A 150 -14.80 15.47 -2.27
C TRP A 150 -14.78 16.96 -2.63
N SER A 151 -15.54 17.80 -1.91
CA SER A 151 -15.64 19.24 -2.18
C SER A 151 -14.35 20.00 -1.83
N GLY A 152 -13.45 19.42 -1.03
CA GLY A 152 -12.16 20.00 -0.74
C GLY A 152 -11.24 20.07 -1.96
N TYR A 153 -11.40 19.14 -2.91
CA TYR A 153 -10.67 19.17 -4.16
C TYR A 153 -11.27 20.22 -5.11
N LYS A 154 -10.41 21.13 -5.60
CA LYS A 154 -10.78 22.15 -6.58
C LYS A 154 -10.19 21.79 -7.94
N TYR A 155 -11.05 21.69 -8.95
CA TYR A 155 -10.67 21.29 -10.30
C TYR A 155 -9.79 22.35 -10.99
N PRO A 156 -8.98 21.97 -12.00
CA PRO A 156 -8.14 22.92 -12.73
C PRO A 156 -8.87 24.16 -13.25
N ASP A 157 -10.07 23.97 -13.79
CA ASP A 157 -10.95 25.03 -14.32
C ASP A 157 -11.59 25.90 -13.23
N GLN A 158 -11.40 25.55 -11.96
CA GLN A 158 -11.84 26.31 -10.78
C GLN A 158 -10.70 27.08 -10.12
N LYS A 159 -9.64 27.43 -10.85
CA LYS A 159 -8.49 28.18 -10.27
C LYS A 159 -8.91 29.44 -9.50
N PHE A 160 -9.97 30.11 -9.93
CA PHE A 160 -10.51 31.30 -9.28
C PHE A 160 -11.88 31.04 -8.67
N ASN A 161 -12.13 31.58 -7.48
CA ASN A 161 -13.45 31.60 -6.85
C ASN A 161 -14.33 32.72 -7.45
N GLU A 162 -15.56 32.85 -6.96
CA GLU A 162 -16.53 33.85 -7.43
C GLU A 162 -16.05 35.30 -7.24
N ASP A 163 -15.19 35.54 -6.25
CA ASP A 163 -14.56 36.84 -5.97
C ASP A 163 -13.28 37.10 -6.79
N GLY A 164 -12.90 36.17 -7.69
CA GLY A 164 -11.69 36.27 -8.50
C GLY A 164 -10.39 35.99 -7.73
N LYS A 165 -10.48 35.38 -6.54
CA LYS A 165 -9.35 34.96 -5.69
C LYS A 165 -8.94 33.52 -5.99
N LEU A 166 -7.73 33.13 -5.61
CA LEU A 166 -7.19 31.80 -5.88
C LEU A 166 -7.86 30.73 -5.00
N ASN A 167 -8.47 29.71 -5.64
CA ASN A 167 -9.02 28.52 -4.96
C ASN A 167 -7.95 27.49 -4.59
N TYR A 168 -6.77 27.59 -5.19
CA TYR A 168 -5.62 26.78 -4.84
C TYR A 168 -4.33 27.49 -5.23
N VAL A 169 -3.24 27.12 -4.56
CA VAL A 169 -1.86 27.53 -4.86
C VAL A 169 -0.97 26.30 -4.93
N ASP A 170 -0.01 26.31 -5.85
CA ASP A 170 0.96 25.22 -6.03
C ASP A 170 2.31 25.68 -5.47
N LEU A 171 2.69 25.15 -4.31
CA LEU A 171 3.89 25.57 -3.59
C LEU A 171 5.04 24.60 -3.92
N PRO A 172 6.23 25.06 -4.33
CA PRO A 172 7.36 24.15 -4.51
C PRO A 172 7.78 23.54 -3.18
N ILE A 173 8.29 22.31 -3.15
CA ILE A 173 8.59 21.59 -1.89
C ILE A 173 9.61 22.30 -0.98
N ASN A 174 10.41 23.22 -1.49
CA ASN A 174 11.32 24.06 -0.71
C ASN A 174 10.73 25.42 -0.31
N HIS A 175 9.41 25.58 -0.43
CA HIS A 175 8.72 26.75 0.10
C HIS A 175 8.85 26.81 1.65
N PRO A 176 9.08 27.99 2.26
CA PRO A 176 9.34 28.11 3.70
C PRO A 176 8.27 27.53 4.64
N ILE A 177 7.01 27.46 4.21
CA ILE A 177 5.89 26.76 4.89
C ILE A 177 6.21 25.31 5.29
N PHE A 178 7.13 24.65 4.58
CA PHE A 178 7.53 23.28 4.88
C PHE A 178 8.67 23.22 5.90
N ASP A 179 8.97 24.31 6.62
CA ASP A 179 9.98 24.39 7.68
C ASP A 179 11.35 23.84 7.26
N ASN A 180 11.75 24.09 6.00
CA ASN A 180 12.99 23.60 5.38
C ASN A 180 13.12 22.06 5.35
N GLN A 181 12.02 21.31 5.50
CA GLN A 181 11.99 19.85 5.53
C GLN A 181 12.63 19.23 4.28
N TYR A 182 12.54 19.92 3.13
CA TYR A 182 12.96 19.42 1.82
C TYR A 182 14.13 20.21 1.20
N ASP A 183 14.83 21.06 1.96
CA ASP A 183 15.91 21.91 1.43
C ASP A 183 17.08 21.11 0.83
N GLN A 184 17.31 19.91 1.33
CA GLN A 184 18.36 19.00 0.88
C GLN A 184 17.79 17.84 0.04
N HIS A 185 16.56 17.98 -0.46
CA HIS A 185 15.93 16.98 -1.30
C HIS A 185 16.61 16.93 -2.68
N GLU A 186 16.93 15.72 -3.15
CA GLU A 186 17.45 15.55 -4.51
C GLU A 186 16.37 15.94 -5.53
N PRO A 187 16.71 16.59 -6.65
CA PRO A 187 15.70 16.99 -7.64
C PRO A 187 14.76 15.84 -8.02
N ILE A 188 13.46 16.12 -7.98
CA ILE A 188 12.40 15.21 -8.41
C ILE A 188 12.41 15.18 -9.93
N ASP A 189 13.23 14.29 -10.47
CA ASP A 189 13.50 14.19 -11.90
C ASP A 189 13.11 12.84 -12.49
N LEU A 190 12.68 11.85 -11.70
CA LEU A 190 12.22 10.56 -12.21
C LEU A 190 10.71 10.53 -12.39
N ALA A 191 10.30 10.02 -13.55
CA ALA A 191 8.92 9.60 -13.77
C ALA A 191 8.58 8.39 -12.88
N ASN A 192 7.32 8.34 -12.42
CA ASN A 192 6.78 7.16 -11.77
C ASN A 192 5.63 6.58 -12.60
N TRP A 193 5.46 5.26 -12.52
CA TRP A 193 4.46 4.50 -13.24
C TRP A 193 3.46 3.98 -12.23
N TYR A 194 2.20 4.38 -12.35
CA TYR A 194 1.24 4.16 -11.30
C TYR A 194 -0.07 3.57 -11.81
N CYS A 195 -0.82 2.95 -10.90
CA CYS A 195 -2.21 2.61 -11.12
C CYS A 195 -2.97 2.55 -9.79
N THR A 196 -4.24 2.89 -9.82
CA THR A 196 -5.12 2.87 -8.64
C THR A 196 -5.48 1.44 -8.26
N MET A 197 -5.22 1.07 -7.01
CA MET A 197 -5.47 -0.27 -6.48
C MET A 197 -6.80 -0.41 -5.77
N SER A 198 -7.28 0.67 -5.16
CA SER A 198 -8.48 0.66 -4.32
C SER A 198 -9.56 1.64 -4.80
N GLY A 199 -10.77 1.50 -4.25
CA GLY A 199 -11.70 2.62 -4.11
C GLY A 199 -11.26 3.59 -3.00
N ASN A 200 -12.01 4.68 -2.82
CA ASN A 200 -11.79 5.63 -1.73
C ASN A 200 -11.84 4.91 -0.38
N ASP A 201 -10.98 5.35 0.54
CA ASP A 201 -10.92 4.87 1.93
C ASP A 201 -10.57 3.37 2.10
N TYR A 202 -10.50 2.62 0.99
CA TYR A 202 -10.06 1.22 0.90
C TYR A 202 -10.57 0.32 2.05
N PRO A 203 -11.89 0.31 2.35
CA PRO A 203 -12.42 -0.26 3.59
C PRO A 203 -11.99 -1.72 3.81
N TYR A 204 -12.01 -2.54 2.75
CA TYR A 204 -11.66 -3.97 2.81
C TYR A 204 -10.18 -4.28 3.04
N ALA A 205 -9.29 -3.30 2.89
CA ALA A 205 -7.87 -3.45 3.18
C ALA A 205 -7.43 -2.61 4.40
N LYS A 206 -8.35 -1.85 5.00
CA LYS A 206 -8.04 -0.79 5.96
C LYS A 206 -7.19 -1.27 7.12
N LYS A 207 -7.59 -2.33 7.84
CA LYS A 207 -6.81 -2.84 8.98
C LYS A 207 -5.44 -3.38 8.58
N ALA A 208 -5.37 -4.13 7.47
CA ALA A 208 -4.10 -4.67 6.99
C ALA A 208 -3.11 -3.56 6.58
N LEU A 209 -3.60 -2.52 5.90
CA LEU A 209 -2.78 -1.40 5.47
C LEU A 209 -2.45 -0.43 6.60
N ASP A 210 -3.40 -0.11 7.49
CA ASP A 210 -3.11 0.68 8.69
C ASP A 210 -2.05 0.01 9.54
N PHE A 211 -2.14 -1.31 9.72
CA PHE A 211 -1.11 -2.06 10.40
C PHE A 211 0.23 -1.94 9.65
N ALA A 212 0.27 -2.28 8.36
CA ALA A 212 1.49 -2.25 7.57
C ALA A 212 2.17 -0.87 7.59
N PHE A 213 1.42 0.21 7.38
CA PHE A 213 1.93 1.58 7.39
C PHE A 213 2.33 2.10 8.78
N SER A 214 1.90 1.44 9.85
CA SER A 214 2.30 1.80 11.22
C SER A 214 3.63 1.14 11.64
N GLN A 215 4.16 0.19 10.87
CA GLN A 215 5.38 -0.53 11.23
C GLN A 215 6.65 0.23 10.81
N PRO A 216 7.81 -0.02 11.46
CA PRO A 216 9.07 0.67 11.15
C PRO A 216 9.57 0.52 9.70
N GLY A 217 9.21 -0.58 9.02
CA GLY A 217 9.52 -0.82 7.61
C GLY A 217 8.68 0.03 6.63
N ALA A 218 7.63 0.69 7.11
CA ALA A 218 6.89 1.68 6.31
C ALA A 218 7.66 3.01 6.23
N ASN A 219 7.30 3.82 5.24
CA ASN A 219 7.93 5.11 4.92
C ASN A 219 9.45 5.03 4.71
N GLN A 220 9.96 3.85 4.34
CA GLN A 220 11.34 3.64 3.92
C GLN A 220 11.44 3.79 2.40
N ILE A 221 11.60 5.03 1.94
CA ILE A 221 11.71 5.35 0.51
C ILE A 221 13.15 5.17 0.03
N GLY A 222 13.33 4.38 -1.02
CA GLY A 222 14.62 4.15 -1.67
C GLY A 222 15.07 5.32 -2.55
N PRO A 223 16.30 5.30 -3.08
CA PRO A 223 16.86 6.41 -3.84
C PRO A 223 16.03 6.81 -5.08
N LEU A 224 15.48 5.84 -5.83
CA LEU A 224 14.65 6.16 -7.00
C LEU A 224 13.32 6.76 -6.56
N GLY A 225 12.71 6.22 -5.51
CA GLY A 225 11.47 6.74 -4.94
C GLY A 225 11.59 8.20 -4.48
N LYS A 226 12.71 8.59 -3.87
CA LYS A 226 12.98 9.98 -3.48
C LYS A 226 13.06 10.91 -4.68
N ARG A 227 13.81 10.50 -5.72
CA ARG A 227 13.90 11.23 -7.00
C ARG A 227 12.59 11.23 -7.80
N ALA A 228 11.59 10.44 -7.41
CA ALA A 228 10.22 10.50 -7.91
C ALA A 228 9.26 11.29 -6.99
N GLY A 229 9.76 11.85 -5.88
CA GLY A 229 9.01 12.66 -4.92
C GLY A 229 8.13 11.86 -3.95
N LEU A 230 8.32 10.54 -3.84
CA LEU A 230 7.48 9.68 -2.99
C LEU A 230 7.63 9.97 -1.49
N ASP A 231 8.68 10.69 -1.09
CA ASP A 231 8.93 11.13 0.28
C ASP A 231 8.37 12.53 0.60
N VAL A 232 7.70 13.19 -0.35
CA VAL A 232 6.93 14.43 -0.13
C VAL A 232 5.60 14.08 0.52
N LYS A 233 5.53 14.18 1.86
CA LYS A 233 4.45 13.64 2.69
C LYS A 233 3.09 14.27 2.42
N GLU A 234 3.06 15.52 1.97
CA GLU A 234 1.83 16.23 1.63
C GLU A 234 1.19 15.67 0.36
N ASN A 235 1.99 15.10 -0.54
CA ASN A 235 1.53 14.41 -1.74
C ASN A 235 1.31 12.90 -1.47
N TYR A 236 2.20 12.27 -0.69
CA TYR A 236 2.19 10.84 -0.39
C TYR A 236 2.16 10.60 1.13
N ALA A 237 0.96 10.47 1.68
CA ALA A 237 0.75 10.40 3.13
C ALA A 237 1.40 9.17 3.78
N LYS A 238 1.42 8.03 3.07
CA LYS A 238 2.03 6.79 3.53
C LYS A 238 2.65 6.05 2.37
N VAL A 239 3.81 5.44 2.60
CA VAL A 239 4.53 4.66 1.59
C VAL A 239 4.94 3.32 2.18
N LEU A 240 4.77 2.25 1.44
CA LEU A 240 5.30 0.93 1.75
C LEU A 240 6.14 0.45 0.58
N ARG A 241 7.44 0.29 0.78
CA ARG A 241 8.33 -0.29 -0.21
C ARG A 241 8.01 -1.78 -0.36
N LEU A 242 7.94 -2.22 -1.60
CA LEU A 242 7.60 -3.58 -1.99
C LEU A 242 8.79 -4.25 -2.68
N ASN A 243 8.89 -5.55 -2.51
CA ASN A 243 9.77 -6.43 -3.26
C ASN A 243 8.93 -7.40 -4.08
N HIS A 244 9.30 -7.61 -5.34
CA HIS A 244 8.72 -8.68 -6.15
C HIS A 244 9.07 -10.05 -5.55
N PHE A 245 8.15 -10.99 -5.65
CA PHE A 245 8.51 -12.41 -5.50
C PHE A 245 9.51 -12.84 -6.59
N PRO A 246 10.34 -13.87 -6.36
CA PRO A 246 11.42 -14.25 -7.29
C PRO A 246 11.00 -14.55 -8.73
N ASP A 247 9.75 -15.00 -8.94
CA ASP A 247 9.17 -15.33 -10.24
C ASP A 247 8.30 -14.21 -10.84
N ALA A 248 8.16 -13.07 -10.15
CA ALA A 248 7.43 -11.90 -10.65
C ALA A 248 8.34 -11.00 -11.50
N ARG A 249 7.76 -10.28 -12.46
CA ARG A 249 8.50 -9.42 -13.40
C ARG A 249 7.81 -8.07 -13.63
N SER A 250 8.62 -7.13 -14.12
CA SER A 250 8.12 -5.98 -14.88
C SER A 250 8.24 -6.28 -16.37
N TRP A 251 7.29 -5.75 -17.14
CA TRP A 251 7.15 -5.99 -18.57
C TRP A 251 7.01 -4.66 -19.28
N VAL A 252 7.69 -4.49 -20.41
CA VAL A 252 7.52 -3.30 -21.27
C VAL A 252 6.93 -3.72 -22.61
N ASN A 253 5.97 -2.96 -23.13
CA ASN A 253 5.50 -3.15 -24.51
C ASN A 253 6.47 -2.45 -25.45
N VAL A 254 7.07 -3.25 -26.32
CA VAL A 254 8.00 -2.79 -27.35
C VAL A 254 7.36 -2.68 -28.73
N GLY A 255 6.05 -2.99 -28.81
CA GLY A 255 5.27 -3.02 -30.03
C GLY A 255 5.79 -3.97 -31.09
N GLN A 256 5.40 -3.71 -32.32
CA GLN A 256 5.84 -4.44 -33.49
C GLN A 256 6.05 -3.41 -34.60
N GLN A 257 7.26 -3.38 -35.16
CA GLN A 257 7.65 -2.37 -36.12
C GLN A 257 6.59 -2.14 -37.22
N GLY A 258 6.10 -0.90 -37.32
CA GLY A 258 5.07 -0.48 -38.28
C GLY A 258 3.63 -0.81 -37.86
N LYS A 259 3.43 -1.36 -36.66
CA LYS A 259 2.13 -1.82 -36.11
C LYS A 259 1.94 -1.50 -34.63
N ASP A 260 2.82 -0.67 -34.07
CA ASP A 260 2.89 -0.34 -32.63
C ASP A 260 1.55 0.08 -32.01
N SER A 261 0.68 0.75 -32.77
CA SER A 261 -0.64 1.19 -32.31
C SER A 261 -1.67 0.08 -32.11
N PHE A 262 -1.43 -1.13 -32.64
CA PHE A 262 -2.42 -2.21 -32.66
C PHE A 262 -1.85 -3.58 -32.24
N HIS A 263 -0.53 -3.71 -32.13
CA HIS A 263 0.14 -4.97 -31.86
C HIS A 263 1.06 -4.83 -30.64
N VAL A 264 0.66 -5.44 -29.53
CA VAL A 264 1.46 -5.50 -28.31
C VAL A 264 2.53 -6.58 -28.38
N ASP A 265 3.68 -6.32 -27.77
CA ASP A 265 4.72 -7.30 -27.48
C ASP A 265 5.35 -6.99 -26.12
N TRP A 266 4.92 -7.71 -25.08
CA TRP A 266 5.39 -7.51 -23.72
C TRP A 266 6.68 -8.29 -23.47
N LYS A 267 7.78 -7.59 -23.29
CA LYS A 267 9.09 -8.16 -22.96
C LYS A 267 9.45 -7.94 -21.51
N ALA A 268 10.06 -8.94 -20.86
CA ALA A 268 10.51 -8.82 -19.49
C ALA A 268 11.68 -7.82 -19.40
N VAL A 269 11.61 -6.94 -18.41
CA VAL A 269 12.65 -5.95 -18.12
C VAL A 269 13.80 -6.61 -17.37
N ASP A 270 15.04 -6.35 -17.81
CA ASP A 270 16.26 -6.75 -17.09
C ASP A 270 16.47 -5.82 -15.88
N ALA A 271 16.12 -6.32 -14.70
CA ALA A 271 16.23 -5.59 -13.43
C ALA A 271 17.68 -5.29 -13.01
N ALA A 272 18.68 -5.95 -13.60
CA ALA A 272 20.08 -5.68 -13.31
C ALA A 272 20.61 -4.45 -14.06
N LYS A 273 19.94 -4.04 -15.15
CA LYS A 273 20.35 -2.90 -15.99
C LYS A 273 19.35 -1.73 -15.95
N THR A 274 18.07 -2.04 -15.85
CA THR A 274 17.00 -1.07 -15.56
C THR A 274 16.59 -1.26 -14.11
N HIS A 275 17.12 -0.43 -13.22
CA HIS A 275 16.78 -0.54 -11.80
C HIS A 275 15.32 -0.13 -11.60
N GLY A 276 14.60 -0.91 -10.79
CA GLY A 276 13.20 -0.66 -10.46
C GLY A 276 12.98 -0.64 -8.95
N GLU A 277 12.19 0.30 -8.46
CA GLU A 277 11.65 0.31 -7.10
C GLU A 277 10.12 0.32 -7.14
N PHE A 278 9.49 -0.47 -6.26
CA PHE A 278 8.05 -0.68 -6.23
C PHE A 278 7.48 -0.24 -4.89
N TYR A 279 6.31 0.39 -4.92
CA TYR A 279 5.72 1.01 -3.75
C TYR A 279 4.20 0.85 -3.76
N LEU A 280 3.65 0.53 -2.59
CA LEU A 280 2.26 0.83 -2.30
C LEU A 280 2.22 2.22 -1.64
N VAL A 281 1.45 3.15 -2.18
CA VAL A 281 1.36 4.52 -1.65
C VAL A 281 -0.08 4.90 -1.34
N GLU A 282 -0.28 5.54 -0.18
CA GLU A 282 -1.50 6.27 0.13
C GLU A 282 -1.34 7.69 -0.37
N ARG A 283 -2.20 8.09 -1.31
CA ARG A 283 -2.27 9.45 -1.84
C ARG A 283 -3.71 9.89 -1.91
N THR A 284 -3.93 11.18 -1.69
CA THR A 284 -5.26 11.75 -1.84
C THR A 284 -5.61 11.83 -3.33
N PHE A 285 -6.83 11.43 -3.66
CA PHE A 285 -7.38 11.50 -4.99
C PHE A 285 -8.79 12.07 -4.88
N PHE A 286 -8.99 13.25 -5.49
CA PHE A 286 -10.17 14.09 -5.26
C PHE A 286 -10.45 14.34 -3.76
N ASN A 287 -9.38 14.61 -2.99
CA ASN A 287 -9.42 14.85 -1.54
C ASN A 287 -9.97 13.66 -0.71
N LYS A 288 -9.89 12.43 -1.24
CA LYS A 288 -10.11 11.17 -0.52
C LYS A 288 -8.86 10.31 -0.55
N PRO A 289 -8.56 9.53 0.50
CA PRO A 289 -7.41 8.64 0.48
C PRO A 289 -7.65 7.45 -0.44
N TYR A 290 -6.67 7.14 -1.27
CA TYR A 290 -6.63 6.00 -2.17
C TYR A 290 -5.28 5.31 -2.07
N ILE A 291 -5.27 4.03 -2.44
CA ILE A 291 -4.05 3.25 -2.55
C ILE A 291 -3.67 3.11 -4.02
N PHE A 292 -2.40 3.39 -4.31
CA PHE A 292 -1.80 3.24 -5.63
C PHE A 292 -0.61 2.30 -5.56
N LEU A 293 -0.46 1.48 -6.59
CA LEU A 293 0.82 0.83 -6.87
C LEU A 293 1.63 1.80 -7.73
N THR A 294 2.87 2.02 -7.34
CA THR A 294 3.81 2.87 -8.07
C THR A 294 5.11 2.12 -8.32
N ALA A 295 5.67 2.26 -9.51
CA ALA A 295 6.97 1.74 -9.89
C ALA A 295 7.84 2.87 -10.46
N VAL A 296 9.09 2.96 -10.01
CA VAL A 296 10.05 3.98 -10.46
C VAL A 296 11.24 3.27 -11.09
N TYR A 297 11.67 3.75 -12.26
CA TYR A 297 12.77 3.15 -13.01
C TYR A 297 13.84 4.17 -13.35
N ASP A 298 15.09 3.73 -13.39
CA ASP A 298 16.19 4.49 -13.95
C ASP A 298 17.18 3.55 -14.62
N ASN A 299 17.84 4.05 -15.66
CA ASN A 299 18.89 3.31 -16.36
C ASN A 299 20.25 3.74 -15.82
N GLN A 300 21.19 2.80 -15.73
CA GLN A 300 22.56 3.15 -15.35
C GLN A 300 23.33 3.86 -16.47
N ASP A 301 22.96 3.61 -17.73
CA ASP A 301 23.73 3.98 -18.92
C ASP A 301 23.11 5.14 -19.73
N ASN A 302 21.93 5.63 -19.33
CA ASN A 302 21.26 6.75 -19.99
C ASN A 302 20.27 7.46 -19.04
N ALA A 303 19.81 8.64 -19.45
CA ALA A 303 18.89 9.48 -18.67
C ALA A 303 17.44 9.46 -19.22
N ASP A 304 17.00 8.40 -19.91
CA ASP A 304 15.69 8.38 -20.59
C ASP A 304 14.51 8.60 -19.62
N HIS A 305 14.62 8.12 -18.38
CA HIS A 305 13.57 8.25 -17.36
C HIS A 305 13.56 9.62 -16.65
N ARG A 306 14.58 10.45 -16.89
CA ARG A 306 14.80 11.71 -16.18
C ARG A 306 14.21 12.90 -16.93
N TYR A 307 13.62 13.84 -16.21
CA TYR A 307 13.13 15.11 -16.75
C TYR A 307 12.82 16.10 -15.62
N VAL A 308 13.19 17.37 -15.79
CA VAL A 308 12.64 18.48 -15.01
C VAL A 308 12.27 19.59 -15.98
N ARG A 309 11.06 20.13 -15.86
CA ARG A 309 10.63 21.25 -16.70
C ARG A 309 11.54 22.45 -16.42
N PRO A 310 12.16 23.09 -17.43
CA PRO A 310 13.05 24.24 -17.24
C PRO A 310 12.27 25.55 -17.01
N ALA A 311 11.19 25.50 -16.22
CA ALA A 311 10.32 26.64 -15.94
C ALA A 311 9.37 26.34 -14.76
N GLY A 312 8.95 27.40 -14.08
CA GLY A 312 7.94 27.37 -13.02
C GLY A 312 8.55 27.30 -11.61
N PRO A 313 7.70 27.40 -10.57
CA PRO A 313 8.16 27.64 -9.20
C PRO A 313 9.16 26.60 -8.69
N TYR A 314 8.98 25.33 -9.05
CA TYR A 314 9.91 24.27 -8.63
C TYR A 314 11.27 24.40 -9.30
N TYR A 315 11.33 24.63 -10.62
CA TYR A 315 12.61 24.78 -11.31
C TYR A 315 13.36 26.02 -10.84
N GLU A 316 12.64 27.13 -10.65
CA GLU A 316 13.20 28.39 -10.13
C GLU A 316 13.77 28.20 -8.72
N SER A 317 13.07 27.43 -7.89
CA SER A 317 13.49 27.20 -6.50
C SER A 317 14.66 26.22 -6.36
N LEU A 318 14.97 25.41 -7.38
CA LEU A 318 16.16 24.55 -7.40
C LEU A 318 17.47 25.33 -7.55
N GLY A 319 17.43 26.58 -8.04
CA GLY A 319 18.61 27.43 -8.20
C GLY A 319 19.74 26.77 -8.99
N ASP A 320 20.95 26.75 -8.41
CA ASP A 320 22.16 26.19 -9.04
C ASP A 320 22.13 24.67 -9.25
N ASN A 321 21.21 23.95 -8.58
CA ASN A 321 21.04 22.49 -8.74
C ASN A 321 20.42 22.09 -10.09
N THR A 322 20.16 23.06 -10.98
CA THR A 322 19.54 22.84 -12.29
C THR A 322 20.52 22.53 -13.42
N ASN A 323 21.84 22.76 -13.23
CA ASN A 323 22.84 22.72 -14.30
C ASN A 323 22.98 21.35 -14.99
N ASP A 324 22.78 20.25 -14.25
CA ASP A 324 22.92 18.87 -14.76
C ASP A 324 21.57 18.17 -15.00
N LEU A 325 20.45 18.90 -14.86
CA LEU A 325 19.12 18.32 -15.00
C LEU A 325 18.72 18.21 -16.47
N LYS A 326 18.17 17.04 -16.82
CA LYS A 326 17.61 16.83 -18.15
C LYS A 326 16.32 17.62 -18.30
N ASN A 327 16.30 18.57 -19.23
CA ASN A 327 15.18 19.49 -19.45
C ASN A 327 14.34 19.18 -20.71
N THR A 328 14.57 18.03 -21.34
CA THR A 328 13.84 17.58 -22.52
C THR A 328 13.17 16.24 -22.23
N VAL A 329 11.86 16.17 -22.41
CA VAL A 329 11.08 14.95 -22.17
C VAL A 329 11.49 13.85 -23.15
N THR A 330 11.87 12.67 -22.66
CA THR A 330 11.92 11.47 -23.49
C THR A 330 10.51 10.93 -23.63
N LYS A 331 9.98 10.94 -24.86
CA LYS A 331 8.61 10.50 -25.14
C LYS A 331 8.40 9.01 -24.90
N ALA A 332 9.34 8.18 -25.35
CA ALA A 332 9.32 6.73 -25.19
C ALA A 332 10.64 6.28 -24.53
N PRO A 333 10.69 6.14 -23.20
CA PRO A 333 11.91 5.75 -22.51
C PRO A 333 12.32 4.33 -22.88
N ARG A 334 13.63 4.10 -22.96
CA ARG A 334 14.21 2.79 -23.23
C ARG A 334 14.34 1.96 -21.94
N PHE A 335 14.05 0.68 -22.06
CA PHE A 335 14.25 -0.35 -21.04
C PHE A 335 15.22 -1.40 -21.58
N HIS A 336 16.12 -1.88 -20.71
CA HIS A 336 16.91 -3.07 -20.97
C HIS A 336 16.03 -4.31 -20.76
N LEU A 337 16.15 -5.30 -21.64
CA LEU A 337 15.31 -6.49 -21.66
C LEU A 337 16.11 -7.73 -21.24
N GLU A 338 15.46 -8.73 -20.63
CA GLU A 338 16.12 -9.97 -20.15
C GLU A 338 16.80 -10.75 -21.29
N ASN A 339 16.36 -10.59 -22.54
CA ASN A 339 16.98 -11.19 -23.72
C ASN A 339 18.26 -10.46 -24.19
N GLY A 340 18.67 -9.39 -23.51
CA GLY A 340 19.84 -8.57 -23.83
C GLY A 340 19.58 -7.42 -24.81
N GLU A 341 18.36 -7.27 -25.32
CA GLU A 341 17.97 -6.18 -26.22
C GLU A 341 17.53 -4.91 -25.45
N ILE A 342 17.30 -3.82 -26.19
CA ILE A 342 16.75 -2.57 -25.66
C ILE A 342 15.39 -2.31 -26.32
N GLY A 343 14.35 -2.17 -25.49
CA GLY A 343 12.98 -1.88 -25.91
C GLY A 343 12.60 -0.43 -25.61
N LYS A 344 11.94 0.26 -26.55
CA LYS A 344 11.29 1.55 -26.27
C LYS A 344 9.88 1.28 -25.75
N ALA A 345 9.47 1.95 -24.68
CA ALA A 345 8.13 1.81 -24.14
C ALA A 345 7.07 2.40 -25.07
N ILE A 346 6.10 1.57 -25.47
CA ILE A 346 4.99 1.95 -26.35
C ILE A 346 3.68 1.87 -25.56
N GLY A 347 3.06 3.01 -25.34
CA GLY A 347 1.75 3.12 -24.69
C GLY A 347 0.61 2.72 -25.61
N LEU A 348 -0.52 2.36 -25.01
CA LEU A 348 -1.75 2.03 -25.69
C LEU A 348 -2.78 3.14 -25.51
N PRO A 349 -3.68 3.36 -26.48
CA PRO A 349 -4.77 4.32 -26.35
C PRO A 349 -5.93 3.80 -25.49
N ILE A 350 -5.75 2.69 -24.76
CA ILE A 350 -6.79 2.04 -23.95
C ILE A 350 -6.62 2.41 -22.48
N TYR A 351 -7.71 2.31 -21.71
CA TYR A 351 -7.71 2.59 -20.29
C TYR A 351 -6.85 1.61 -19.47
N GLY A 352 -6.86 0.34 -19.86
CA GLY A 352 -6.12 -0.72 -19.18
C GLY A 352 -6.27 -2.03 -19.94
N VAL A 353 -5.21 -2.83 -20.00
CA VAL A 353 -5.20 -4.13 -20.71
C VAL A 353 -6.27 -5.11 -20.22
N HIS A 354 -6.80 -4.94 -19.01
CA HIS A 354 -7.86 -5.77 -18.41
C HIS A 354 -9.26 -5.16 -18.50
N HIS A 355 -9.46 -4.10 -19.30
CA HIS A 355 -10.73 -3.37 -19.41
C HIS A 355 -11.25 -3.29 -20.86
N PRO A 356 -11.57 -4.42 -21.52
CA PRO A 356 -11.93 -4.44 -22.94
C PRO A 356 -13.29 -3.79 -23.25
N ASP A 357 -14.24 -3.80 -22.30
CA ASP A 357 -15.56 -3.17 -22.44
C ASP A 357 -15.76 -2.09 -21.38
N ARG A 358 -14.96 -1.03 -21.46
CA ARG A 358 -15.09 0.12 -20.55
C ARG A 358 -16.40 0.87 -20.74
N ALA A 359 -16.98 0.82 -21.94
CA ALA A 359 -18.24 1.49 -22.27
C ALA A 359 -19.40 0.99 -21.40
N ALA A 360 -19.42 -0.29 -21.02
CA ALA A 360 -20.44 -0.87 -20.14
C ALA A 360 -20.54 -0.25 -18.74
N TYR A 361 -19.54 0.54 -18.31
CA TYR A 361 -19.53 1.21 -17.01
C TYR A 361 -19.99 2.67 -17.09
N ASP A 362 -20.61 3.11 -18.20
CA ASP A 362 -21.03 4.49 -18.47
C ASP A 362 -19.93 5.56 -18.21
N SER A 363 -18.67 5.10 -18.19
CA SER A 363 -17.48 5.85 -17.78
C SER A 363 -16.41 5.75 -18.87
N GLY A 364 -16.87 5.82 -20.12
CA GLY A 364 -16.07 5.73 -21.33
C GLY A 364 -14.82 6.60 -21.20
N GLY A 365 -13.67 5.94 -21.15
CA GLY A 365 -12.37 6.60 -21.03
C GLY A 365 -11.35 5.80 -21.83
N ALA A 366 -10.59 6.51 -22.66
CA ALA A 366 -9.39 6.02 -23.31
C ALA A 366 -8.19 6.24 -22.38
N CYS A 367 -6.98 5.85 -22.80
CA CYS A 367 -5.79 6.41 -22.19
C CYS A 367 -5.86 7.94 -22.24
N PRO A 368 -5.58 8.68 -21.15
CA PRO A 368 -5.60 10.13 -21.18
C PRO A 368 -4.61 10.68 -22.21
N LEU A 369 -5.00 11.74 -22.93
CA LEU A 369 -4.22 12.25 -24.06
C LEU A 369 -3.05 13.18 -23.64
N LYS A 370 -3.01 13.59 -22.38
CA LYS A 370 -1.97 14.46 -21.80
C LYS A 370 -1.68 14.04 -20.36
N GLY A 371 -0.50 14.41 -19.85
CA GLY A 371 -0.21 14.33 -18.41
C GLY A 371 -1.09 15.30 -17.63
N GLY A 372 -0.90 15.39 -16.31
CA GLY A 372 -1.57 16.41 -15.49
C GLY A 372 -2.76 15.89 -14.71
N ASP A 373 -3.73 16.76 -14.43
CA ASP A 373 -4.80 16.52 -13.46
C ASP A 373 -5.98 15.68 -14.04
N TRP A 374 -6.45 14.69 -13.28
CA TRP A 374 -7.66 13.89 -13.50
C TRP A 374 -8.94 14.74 -13.56
N GLY A 375 -8.88 16.03 -13.23
CA GLY A 375 -10.03 16.93 -13.34
C GLY A 375 -10.76 16.80 -14.67
N ARG A 376 -12.06 16.46 -14.61
CA ARG A 376 -12.97 16.20 -15.74
C ARG A 376 -12.76 14.89 -16.53
N TYR A 377 -11.78 14.07 -16.16
CA TYR A 377 -11.70 12.69 -16.65
C TYR A 377 -13.00 11.92 -16.28
N PRO A 378 -13.59 11.09 -17.16
CA PRO A 378 -13.01 10.43 -18.33
C PRO A 378 -13.15 11.16 -19.68
N ASP A 379 -13.38 12.48 -19.70
CA ASP A 379 -13.26 13.25 -20.94
C ASP A 379 -11.90 12.94 -21.61
N PRO A 380 -11.85 12.43 -22.86
CA PRO A 380 -10.61 12.10 -23.55
C PRO A 380 -9.64 13.28 -23.68
N SER A 381 -10.12 14.52 -23.54
CA SER A 381 -9.29 15.74 -23.51
C SER A 381 -8.73 16.09 -22.12
N GLY A 382 -9.11 15.33 -21.08
CA GLY A 382 -8.69 15.48 -19.68
C GLY A 382 -7.26 14.99 -19.41
N GLY A 383 -6.73 15.36 -18.23
CA GLY A 383 -5.42 14.90 -17.76
C GLY A 383 -5.48 13.51 -17.12
N SER A 384 -4.32 13.01 -16.73
CA SER A 384 -4.15 11.60 -16.42
C SER A 384 -4.04 11.22 -14.96
N SER A 385 -3.73 12.19 -14.10
CA SER A 385 -3.09 12.00 -12.80
C SER A 385 -3.34 13.19 -11.86
N TRP A 386 -2.36 13.70 -11.13
CA TRP A 386 -2.60 14.74 -10.14
C TRP A 386 -2.26 16.14 -10.66
N PRO A 387 -2.82 17.19 -10.04
CA PRO A 387 -2.44 18.55 -10.38
C PRO A 387 -0.96 18.89 -10.16
N THR A 388 -0.26 18.10 -9.35
CA THR A 388 1.18 18.23 -9.11
C THR A 388 2.01 17.42 -10.12
N THR A 389 1.46 17.09 -11.30
CA THR A 389 2.19 16.38 -12.36
C THR A 389 2.35 17.22 -13.62
N TYR A 390 3.40 16.96 -14.38
CA TYR A 390 3.65 17.65 -15.64
C TYR A 390 2.68 17.22 -16.75
N GLU A 391 2.10 18.19 -17.47
CA GLU A 391 1.19 17.93 -18.59
C GLU A 391 1.88 17.42 -19.86
N GLU A 392 3.13 17.84 -20.08
CA GLU A 392 3.96 17.45 -21.24
C GLU A 392 4.50 16.02 -21.15
N VAL A 393 4.39 15.38 -19.98
CA VAL A 393 4.71 13.96 -19.80
C VAL A 393 3.48 13.15 -20.14
N THR A 394 3.44 12.61 -21.36
CA THR A 394 2.32 11.78 -21.81
C THR A 394 2.22 10.51 -20.95
N PRO A 395 1.01 10.13 -20.51
CA PRO A 395 0.76 8.88 -19.83
C PRO A 395 0.86 7.78 -20.87
N LEU A 396 2.00 7.11 -20.90
CA LEU A 396 2.21 5.94 -21.75
C LEU A 396 1.40 4.77 -21.15
N CYS A 397 0.06 4.81 -21.27
CA CYS A 397 -0.79 3.84 -20.59
C CYS A 397 -0.44 2.43 -20.98
N ASP A 398 -0.37 1.58 -19.97
CA ASP A 398 -0.03 0.17 -20.07
C ASP A 398 1.35 -0.11 -20.65
N ALA A 399 2.13 0.86 -21.17
CA ALA A 399 3.44 0.59 -21.78
C ALA A 399 4.39 -0.18 -20.86
N LEU A 400 4.14 -0.08 -19.56
CA LEU A 400 4.74 -0.89 -18.53
C LEU A 400 3.65 -1.69 -17.80
N LEU A 401 3.88 -2.98 -17.63
CA LEU A 401 3.10 -3.86 -16.78
C LEU A 401 3.95 -4.42 -15.64
N VAL A 402 3.32 -4.76 -14.53
CA VAL A 402 3.97 -5.44 -13.40
C VAL A 402 3.13 -6.63 -12.96
N ASP A 403 3.77 -7.72 -12.54
CA ASP A 403 3.06 -8.82 -11.92
C ASP A 403 2.72 -8.44 -10.48
N ILE A 404 1.43 -8.45 -10.12
CA ILE A 404 1.00 -8.14 -8.75
C ILE A 404 1.30 -9.35 -7.86
N LYS A 405 2.57 -9.44 -7.46
CA LYS A 405 3.08 -10.49 -6.59
C LYS A 405 4.24 -9.91 -5.79
N PHE A 406 3.90 -9.30 -4.66
CA PHE A 406 4.81 -8.51 -3.83
C PHE A 406 4.82 -8.95 -2.37
N TYR A 407 5.96 -8.73 -1.71
CA TYR A 407 6.07 -8.80 -0.26
C TYR A 407 6.83 -7.60 0.32
N SER A 408 6.68 -7.37 1.63
CA SER A 408 7.49 -6.40 2.39
C SER A 408 7.72 -6.87 3.82
N ASN A 409 8.94 -6.66 4.34
CA ASN A 409 9.30 -6.94 5.73
C ASN A 409 8.99 -5.70 6.57
N LEU A 410 7.94 -5.79 7.40
CA LEU A 410 7.39 -4.65 8.11
C LEU A 410 8.21 -4.24 9.34
N ASP A 411 9.03 -5.15 9.88
CA ASP A 411 9.92 -4.87 11.01
C ASP A 411 11.23 -4.16 10.58
N GLY A 412 11.36 -3.82 9.30
CA GLY A 412 12.50 -3.08 8.74
C GLY A 412 13.79 -3.90 8.62
N ARG A 413 13.72 -5.23 8.80
CA ARG A 413 14.89 -6.13 8.73
C ARG A 413 14.69 -7.23 7.72
N ASP A 414 15.75 -7.59 7.01
CA ASP A 414 15.72 -8.72 6.08
C ASP A 414 15.83 -10.07 6.78
N TRP A 415 15.17 -11.07 6.21
CA TRP A 415 15.24 -12.46 6.68
C TRP A 415 16.64 -13.09 6.54
N THR A 416 17.50 -12.49 5.74
CA THR A 416 18.90 -12.90 5.61
C THR A 416 19.78 -12.43 6.78
N ASN A 417 19.25 -11.57 7.67
CA ASN A 417 19.97 -11.19 8.88
C ASN A 417 20.08 -12.38 9.86
N PRO A 418 21.29 -12.86 10.19
CA PRO A 418 21.48 -14.05 11.03
C PRO A 418 21.00 -13.89 12.48
N HIS A 419 20.74 -12.67 12.94
CA HIS A 419 20.24 -12.41 14.29
C HIS A 419 18.72 -12.23 14.35
N LYS A 420 18.05 -12.17 13.19
CA LYS A 420 16.59 -12.08 13.14
C LYS A 420 15.95 -13.39 13.61
N TYR A 421 14.91 -13.31 14.44
CA TYR A 421 14.13 -14.46 14.92
C TYR A 421 14.92 -15.54 15.70
N LEU A 422 15.99 -15.17 16.41
CA LEU A 422 16.71 -16.11 17.26
C LEU A 422 15.82 -16.68 18.37
N ALA A 423 15.98 -17.99 18.65
CA ALA A 423 15.14 -18.72 19.60
C ALA A 423 15.33 -18.31 21.07
N ASN A 424 16.42 -17.61 21.39
CA ASN A 424 16.69 -17.05 22.72
C ASN A 424 16.17 -15.63 22.91
N SER A 425 15.57 -15.03 21.87
CA SER A 425 15.20 -13.62 21.89
C SER A 425 14.23 -13.25 23.01
N GLY A 426 13.20 -14.07 23.24
CA GLY A 426 12.25 -13.87 24.34
C GLY A 426 12.84 -14.09 25.74
N MET A 427 13.97 -14.81 25.85
CA MET A 427 14.66 -15.03 27.13
C MET A 427 15.59 -13.85 27.50
N GLY A 428 16.04 -13.08 26.51
CA GLY A 428 16.93 -11.93 26.71
C GLY A 428 18.36 -12.31 27.13
N THR A 429 18.78 -13.57 26.95
CA THR A 429 20.11 -14.07 27.33
C THR A 429 20.75 -14.87 26.22
N GLU A 430 22.08 -14.80 26.08
CA GLU A 430 22.83 -15.64 25.13
C GLU A 430 22.84 -17.10 25.54
N LYS A 431 22.73 -17.38 26.84
CA LYS A 431 22.71 -18.74 27.37
C LYS A 431 21.30 -19.12 27.74
N VAL A 432 20.81 -20.21 27.16
CA VAL A 432 19.50 -20.79 27.45
C VAL A 432 19.68 -22.24 27.85
N THR A 433 19.19 -22.59 29.03
CA THR A 433 19.18 -23.97 29.53
C THR A 433 17.90 -24.66 29.11
N TYR A 434 18.04 -25.64 28.22
CA TYR A 434 16.97 -26.52 27.77
C TYR A 434 16.82 -27.68 28.75
N LYS A 435 15.57 -28.03 29.08
CA LYS A 435 15.23 -29.21 29.87
C LYS A 435 14.70 -30.30 28.95
N MET A 436 15.26 -31.50 29.04
CA MET A 436 14.90 -32.64 28.20
C MET A 436 14.80 -33.93 29.01
N GLN A 437 14.18 -34.95 28.43
CA GLN A 437 14.16 -36.27 29.04
C GLN A 437 15.53 -36.94 28.82
N PRO A 438 16.23 -37.38 29.89
CA PRO A 438 17.49 -38.10 29.73
C PRO A 438 17.32 -39.40 28.95
N GLY A 439 18.34 -39.79 28.20
CA GLY A 439 18.34 -41.02 27.40
C GLY A 439 19.62 -41.19 26.60
N HIS A 440 19.57 -42.02 25.56
CA HIS A 440 20.68 -42.21 24.63
C HIS A 440 20.20 -41.96 23.20
N TYR A 441 20.83 -40.98 22.54
CA TYR A 441 20.55 -40.62 21.16
C TYR A 441 21.36 -41.49 20.20
N GLY A 442 20.81 -41.78 19.01
CA GLY A 442 21.58 -42.33 17.90
C GLY A 442 21.70 -43.85 17.83
N ILE A 443 21.03 -44.61 18.70
CA ILE A 443 21.05 -46.09 18.65
C ILE A 443 20.32 -46.59 17.40
N PHE A 444 21.02 -47.36 16.56
CA PHE A 444 20.37 -48.06 15.46
C PHE A 444 19.45 -49.16 15.98
N SER A 445 18.24 -49.21 15.46
CA SER A 445 17.24 -50.23 15.78
C SER A 445 16.95 -51.18 14.62
N ASP A 446 17.40 -50.85 13.41
CA ASP A 446 17.14 -51.68 12.24
C ASP A 446 18.07 -52.91 12.19
N PRO A 447 17.57 -54.07 11.72
CA PRO A 447 18.38 -55.28 11.62
C PRO A 447 19.59 -55.15 10.71
N TYR A 448 19.53 -54.28 9.70
CA TYR A 448 20.62 -54.14 8.73
C TYR A 448 21.86 -53.59 9.43
N ASN A 449 21.76 -52.52 10.22
CA ASN A 449 22.90 -51.97 10.96
C ASN A 449 23.28 -52.80 12.19
N THR A 450 22.29 -53.22 12.97
CA THR A 450 22.54 -53.97 14.22
C THR A 450 23.16 -55.35 13.99
N SER A 451 22.74 -56.10 12.96
CA SER A 451 23.32 -57.43 12.66
C SER A 451 24.76 -57.39 12.16
N ARG A 452 25.20 -56.25 11.62
CA ARG A 452 26.57 -56.02 11.16
C ARG A 452 27.46 -55.41 12.26
N GLY A 453 26.93 -55.21 13.47
CA GLY A 453 27.66 -54.60 14.57
C GLY A 453 28.10 -53.17 14.28
N ILE A 454 27.40 -52.47 13.38
CA ILE A 454 27.70 -51.08 13.04
C ILE A 454 27.03 -50.21 14.10
N GLU A 455 27.81 -49.31 14.70
CA GLU A 455 27.32 -48.29 15.63
C GLU A 455 27.25 -46.92 14.95
N ASN A 456 26.36 -46.06 15.44
CA ASN A 456 26.29 -44.68 14.97
C ASN A 456 27.42 -43.87 15.62
N THR A 457 28.31 -43.29 14.80
CA THR A 457 29.42 -42.45 15.30
C THR A 457 28.96 -41.17 15.98
N GLU A 458 27.68 -40.80 15.83
CA GLU A 458 27.04 -39.65 16.47
C GLU A 458 26.22 -40.03 17.72
N SER A 459 26.28 -41.30 18.14
CA SER A 459 25.57 -41.79 19.34
C SER A 459 26.11 -41.10 20.60
N GLN A 460 25.22 -40.64 21.47
CA GLN A 460 25.60 -39.92 22.70
C GLN A 460 24.52 -39.99 23.77
N ASP A 461 24.93 -39.85 25.04
CA ASP A 461 24.01 -39.66 26.15
C ASP A 461 23.36 -38.28 26.09
N LEU A 462 22.04 -38.23 26.29
CA LEU A 462 21.27 -37.00 26.44
C LEU A 462 21.10 -36.68 27.93
N PRO A 463 21.57 -35.50 28.40
CA PRO A 463 21.42 -35.09 29.79
C PRO A 463 19.98 -34.65 30.11
N ALA A 464 19.66 -34.44 31.38
CA ALA A 464 18.37 -33.83 31.78
C ALA A 464 18.29 -32.34 31.39
N GLU A 465 19.44 -31.67 31.33
CA GLU A 465 19.57 -30.26 31.00
C GLU A 465 20.75 -30.02 30.08
N LEU A 466 20.58 -29.14 29.09
CA LEU A 466 21.62 -28.71 28.15
C LEU A 466 21.61 -27.19 28.05
N THR A 467 22.73 -26.54 28.32
CA THR A 467 22.85 -25.09 28.10
C THR A 467 23.42 -24.81 26.72
N VAL A 468 22.62 -24.19 25.86
CA VAL A 468 23.02 -23.73 24.54
C VAL A 468 23.42 -22.27 24.63
N THR A 469 24.52 -21.90 23.97
CA THR A 469 25.00 -20.51 23.87
C THR A 469 24.77 -20.00 22.45
N PHE A 470 23.99 -18.92 22.33
CA PHE A 470 23.69 -18.21 21.10
C PHE A 470 24.72 -17.09 20.88
N PRO A 471 24.95 -16.66 19.61
CA PRO A 471 25.94 -15.63 19.30
C PRO A 471 25.58 -14.23 19.82
N THR A 472 24.29 -13.98 20.10
CA THR A 472 23.78 -12.72 20.63
C THR A 472 22.44 -12.93 21.33
N ALA A 473 21.97 -11.92 22.07
CA ALA A 473 20.67 -11.86 22.71
C ALA A 473 19.91 -10.61 22.24
N GLU A 474 19.31 -10.69 21.05
CA GLU A 474 18.44 -9.64 20.55
C GLU A 474 17.02 -9.77 21.11
N PRO A 475 16.28 -8.66 21.31
CA PRO A 475 14.87 -8.72 21.69
C PRO A 475 14.04 -9.42 20.60
N PRO A 476 12.90 -10.04 20.97
CA PRO A 476 12.01 -10.66 20.00
C PRO A 476 11.43 -9.60 19.06
N VAL A 477 11.08 -10.03 17.85
CA VAL A 477 10.36 -9.16 16.90
C VAL A 477 9.04 -8.73 17.53
N GLY A 478 8.81 -7.42 17.57
CA GLY A 478 7.58 -6.81 18.03
C GLY A 478 6.79 -6.17 16.89
N PHE A 479 5.77 -5.41 17.25
CA PHE A 479 4.96 -4.64 16.30
C PHE A 479 4.43 -3.36 16.95
N VAL A 480 4.14 -2.37 16.12
CA VAL A 480 3.46 -1.14 16.53
C VAL A 480 1.96 -1.35 16.33
N LYS A 481 1.17 -1.15 17.38
CA LYS A 481 -0.29 -1.15 17.25
C LYS A 481 -0.71 0.06 16.41
N PRO A 482 -1.48 -0.11 15.34
CA PRO A 482 -1.97 1.02 14.57
C PRO A 482 -2.83 1.91 15.47
N ALA A 483 -2.80 3.22 15.23
CA ALA A 483 -3.73 4.13 15.88
C ALA A 483 -5.17 3.65 15.61
N VAL A 484 -6.06 3.81 16.60
CA VAL A 484 -7.47 3.49 16.40
C VAL A 484 -8.00 4.40 15.30
N SER A 485 -8.22 3.83 14.11
CA SER A 485 -8.79 4.57 13.00
C SER A 485 -10.19 5.00 13.39
N ASN A 486 -10.45 6.31 13.43
CA ASN A 486 -11.81 6.82 13.40
C ASN A 486 -12.40 6.37 12.07
N VAL A 487 -13.13 5.25 12.07
CA VAL A 487 -13.91 4.82 10.90
C VAL A 487 -14.88 5.95 10.63
N VAL A 488 -14.60 6.75 9.60
CA VAL A 488 -15.51 7.81 9.19
C VAL A 488 -16.82 7.11 8.84
N LYS A 489 -17.93 7.52 9.49
CA LYS A 489 -19.26 7.01 9.14
C LYS A 489 -19.42 7.13 7.62
N GLY A 490 -19.62 6.00 6.92
CA GLY A 490 -19.81 6.00 5.48
C GLY A 490 -18.58 5.66 4.63
N MET A 491 -17.58 4.93 5.15
CA MET A 491 -16.60 4.22 4.31
C MET A 491 -17.31 3.16 3.46
N VAL A 492 -17.93 3.61 2.37
CA VAL A 492 -18.70 2.76 1.47
C VAL A 492 -18.02 2.71 0.12
N PRO A 493 -17.68 1.50 -0.36
CA PRO A 493 -17.14 1.32 -1.70
C PRO A 493 -18.09 1.90 -2.74
N SER A 494 -17.55 2.55 -3.77
CA SER A 494 -18.36 2.90 -4.94
C SER A 494 -18.86 1.65 -5.67
N GLU A 495 -20.03 1.73 -6.31
CA GLU A 495 -20.60 0.62 -7.10
C GLU A 495 -19.65 0.16 -8.23
N PHE A 496 -18.82 1.06 -8.76
CA PHE A 496 -17.80 0.78 -9.77
C PHE A 496 -16.62 -0.04 -9.25
N SER A 497 -16.47 -0.19 -7.92
CA SER A 497 -15.31 -0.82 -7.29
C SER A 497 -15.56 -2.25 -6.78
N THR A 498 -16.80 -2.76 -6.82
CA THR A 498 -17.14 -4.07 -6.23
C THR A 498 -18.25 -4.80 -6.98
N CYS A 499 -18.13 -6.14 -7.10
CA CYS A 499 -19.22 -6.98 -7.61
C CYS A 499 -20.33 -7.26 -6.57
N ARG A 500 -20.16 -6.77 -5.33
CA ARG A 500 -21.18 -6.93 -4.29
C ARG A 500 -22.17 -5.77 -4.38
N PRO A 501 -23.49 -6.01 -4.23
CA PRO A 501 -24.45 -4.94 -4.07
C PRO A 501 -23.99 -4.00 -2.94
N VAL A 502 -23.75 -2.73 -3.28
CA VAL A 502 -23.44 -1.70 -2.29
C VAL A 502 -24.74 -1.39 -1.56
N LEU A 503 -24.88 -1.87 -0.32
CA LEU A 503 -26.11 -1.73 0.48
C LEU A 503 -26.42 -0.27 0.92
N GLN A 504 -25.83 0.74 0.29
CA GLN A 504 -25.95 2.14 0.71
C GLN A 504 -26.41 3.13 -0.37
N ALA A 505 -27.13 2.67 -1.40
CA ALA A 505 -27.84 3.56 -2.34
C ALA A 505 -29.36 3.32 -2.45
N SER A 506 -29.90 2.22 -1.91
CA SER A 506 -31.31 1.85 -2.12
C SER A 506 -32.31 2.38 -1.08
N LEU A 507 -31.92 3.31 -0.20
CA LEU A 507 -32.82 3.89 0.82
C LEU A 507 -33.33 5.32 0.51
N VAL A 508 -33.14 5.85 -0.71
CA VAL A 508 -33.70 7.16 -1.08
C VAL A 508 -34.70 7.13 -2.24
N GLU A 509 -34.95 5.98 -2.89
CA GLU A 509 -35.94 5.89 -3.99
C GLU A 509 -37.32 5.34 -3.60
N LYS A 510 -37.82 5.65 -2.39
CA LYS A 510 -39.24 5.46 -2.06
C LYS A 510 -39.82 6.58 -1.20
N VAL A 511 -39.70 7.83 -1.65
CA VAL A 511 -40.68 8.87 -1.31
C VAL A 511 -40.92 9.75 -2.52
N ASN A 512 -41.92 9.35 -3.32
CA ASN A 512 -42.82 10.17 -4.16
C ASN A 512 -43.17 9.43 -5.45
N ASN A 513 -44.08 8.48 -5.32
CA ASN A 513 -45.01 8.11 -6.40
C ASN A 513 -46.34 7.71 -5.76
N LYS A 514 -47.11 8.71 -5.34
CA LYS A 514 -48.53 8.91 -5.64
C LYS A 514 -49.05 10.18 -4.97
#